data_AF-A0AAV5Y9U8-F1
#
_entry.id   AF-A0AAV5Y9U8-F1
#
_cell.length_a   1.000
_cell.length_b   1.000
_cell.length_c   1.000
_cell.angle_alpha   90.00
_cell.angle_beta   90.00
_cell.angle_gamma   90.00
#
_symmetry.space_group_name_H-M   'P 1'
#
loop_
_entity.id
_entity.type
_entity.pdbx_description
1 polymer ?
#
loop_
_entity_poly.entity_id
_entity_poly.type
_entity_poly.pdbx_seq_one_letter_code
_entity_poly.pdbx_strand_id
1 'polypeptide(L)' 'MHTLTSNAPTRVRFVPVGRDRREWMWKARDEGSKTIEISGQRFASLTAAVRDARTHFLTEEDDGPLAA' A
#
# COMPACT_ATOMS: atom_id res chain seq x y z
N MET A 1 25.13 0.29 -17.36
CA MET A 1 24.90 -0.21 -15.98
C MET A 1 23.43 -0.52 -15.89
N HIS A 2 23.08 -1.76 -15.55
CA HIS A 2 21.70 -2.27 -15.62
C HIS A 2 20.94 -1.88 -14.36
N THR A 3 19.78 -1.24 -14.50
CA THR A 3 18.75 -1.28 -13.45
C THR A 3 17.43 -1.48 -14.15
N LEU A 4 16.87 -2.68 -13.98
CA LEU A 4 15.56 -3.06 -14.50
C LEU A 4 14.54 -2.12 -13.87
N THR A 5 13.89 -1.27 -14.67
CA THR A 5 12.65 -0.59 -14.30
C THR A 5 11.65 -1.68 -13.92
N SER A 6 11.55 -1.97 -12.62
CA SER A 6 10.58 -2.94 -12.11
C SER A 6 9.22 -2.25 -12.08
N ASN A 7 8.54 -2.26 -13.23
CA ASN A 7 7.12 -2.00 -13.33
C ASN A 7 6.34 -3.27 -12.93
N ALA A 8 6.75 -3.92 -11.83
CA ALA A 8 6.07 -5.11 -11.35
C ALA A 8 4.80 -4.69 -10.59
N PRO A 9 3.69 -5.43 -10.75
CA PRO A 9 2.47 -5.11 -10.04
C PRO A 9 2.70 -5.28 -8.54
N THR A 10 2.67 -4.16 -7.80
CA THR A 10 2.75 -4.19 -6.34
C THR A 10 1.42 -4.71 -5.79
N ARG A 11 1.45 -5.87 -5.14
CA ARG A 11 0.27 -6.45 -4.49
C ARG A 11 0.19 -6.00 -3.04
N VAL A 12 -0.83 -5.22 -2.72
CA VAL A 12 -1.13 -4.79 -1.36
C VAL A 12 -2.11 -5.77 -0.69
N ARG A 13 -1.81 -6.18 0.53
CA ARG A 13 -2.64 -7.06 1.35
C ARG A 13 -2.89 -6.44 2.72
N PHE A 14 -4.17 -6.35 3.08
CA PHE A 14 -4.62 -5.83 4.37
C PHE A 14 -4.74 -6.98 5.38
N VAL A 15 -4.17 -6.79 6.56
CA VAL A 15 -4.17 -7.78 7.64
C VAL A 15 -4.75 -7.15 8.91
N PRO A 16 -5.73 -7.80 9.56
CA PRO A 16 -6.16 -7.39 10.88
C PRO A 16 -5.05 -7.73 11.89
N VAL A 17 -4.77 -6.80 12.80
CA VAL A 17 -3.77 -6.92 13.86
C VAL A 17 -4.36 -6.53 15.21
N GLY A 18 -3.56 -6.68 16.27
CA GLY A 18 -4.02 -6.47 17.64
C GLY A 18 -4.74 -7.69 18.21
N ARG A 19 -4.89 -7.73 19.54
CA ARG A 19 -5.53 -8.84 20.25
C ARG A 19 -6.99 -9.02 19.84
N ASP A 20 -7.69 -7.92 19.58
CA ASP A 20 -9.11 -7.89 19.22
C ASP A 20 -9.38 -7.84 17.71
N ARG A 21 -8.34 -7.88 16.85
CA ARG A 21 -8.46 -7.73 15.38
C ARG A 21 -9.21 -6.46 14.94
N ARG A 22 -9.24 -5.43 15.80
CA ARG A 22 -9.85 -4.12 15.53
C ARG A 22 -8.88 -3.17 14.84
N GLU A 23 -7.60 -3.49 14.86
CA GLU A 23 -6.56 -2.74 14.19
C GLU A 23 -6.24 -3.37 12.84
N TRP A 24 -5.73 -2.58 11.92
CA TRP A 24 -5.43 -2.98 10.55
C TRP A 24 -4.03 -2.52 10.17
N MET A 25 -3.33 -3.32 9.38
CA MET A 25 -2.09 -2.95 8.72
C MET A 25 -2.15 -3.38 7.27
N TRP A 26 -1.45 -2.68 6.40
CA TRP A 26 -1.24 -3.12 5.03
C TRP A 26 0.21 -3.55 4.84
N LYS A 27 0.40 -4.52 3.96
CA LYS A 27 1.72 -4.93 3.47
C LYS A 27 1.68 -5.02 1.96
N ALA A 28 2.67 -4.43 1.33
CA ALA A 28 2.87 -4.50 -0.10
C ALA A 28 3.99 -5.46 -0.41
N ARG A 29 3.79 -6.27 -1.44
CA ARG A 29 4.82 -7.13 -1.98
C ARG A 29 4.94 -6.86 -3.46
N ASP A 30 6.15 -6.54 -3.87
CA ASP A 30 6.50 -6.44 -5.27
C ASP A 30 6.62 -7.85 -5.87
N GLU A 31 6.00 -8.11 -7.03
CA GLU A 31 5.98 -9.46 -7.63
C GLU A 31 7.33 -9.87 -8.22
N GLY A 32 8.29 -8.96 -8.36
CA GLY A 32 9.66 -9.24 -8.81
C GLY A 32 10.70 -9.24 -7.68
N SER A 33 10.34 -8.77 -6.50
CA SER A 33 11.26 -8.58 -5.38
C SER A 33 10.86 -9.34 -4.13
N LYS A 34 11.87 -9.75 -3.34
CA LYS A 34 11.64 -10.27 -1.99
C LYS A 34 11.31 -9.15 -1.00
N THR A 35 11.38 -7.90 -1.44
CA THR A 35 11.03 -6.73 -0.63
C THR A 35 9.55 -6.75 -0.29
N ILE A 36 9.27 -6.67 1.00
CA ILE A 36 7.93 -6.49 1.55
C ILE A 36 7.95 -5.16 2.28
N GLU A 37 7.08 -4.25 1.84
CA GLU A 37 6.85 -2.98 2.52
C GLU A 37 5.61 -3.09 3.40
N ILE A 38 5.60 -2.40 4.54
CA ILE A 38 4.56 -2.51 5.56
C ILE A 38 4.28 -1.11 6.09
N SER A 39 3.01 -0.81 6.39
CA SER A 39 2.49 0.50 6.78
C SER A 39 3.14 1.21 7.98
N GLY A 40 4.10 0.59 8.67
CA GLY A 40 4.81 1.15 9.83
C GLY A 40 3.95 1.45 11.08
N GLN A 41 2.65 1.60 10.91
CA GLN A 41 1.66 1.98 11.89
C GLN A 41 0.42 1.09 11.78
N ARG A 42 -0.37 1.07 12.86
CA ARG A 42 -1.63 0.34 12.95
C ARG A 42 -2.79 1.32 12.81
N PHE A 43 -3.75 0.97 11.96
CA PHE A 43 -4.93 1.76 11.72
C PHE A 43 -6.12 1.22 12.50
N ALA A 44 -6.96 2.11 13.04
CA ALA A 44 -8.18 1.71 13.74
C ALA A 44 -9.27 1.12 12.82
N SER A 45 -9.09 1.17 11.50
CA SER A 45 -10.09 0.73 10.51
C SER A 45 -9.45 0.35 9.18
N LEU A 46 -10.04 -0.62 8.48
CA LEU A 46 -9.60 -1.03 7.14
C LEU A 46 -9.54 0.15 6.17
N THR A 47 -10.53 1.03 6.17
CA THR A 47 -10.58 2.21 5.30
C THR A 47 -9.38 3.14 5.49
N ALA A 48 -8.94 3.34 6.73
CA ALA A 48 -7.76 4.15 7.02
C ALA A 48 -6.48 3.49 6.48
N ALA A 49 -6.35 2.17 6.66
CA ALA A 49 -5.24 1.41 6.08
C ALA A 49 -5.24 1.46 4.54
N VAL A 50 -6.41 1.35 3.90
CA VAL A 50 -6.55 1.43 2.44
C VAL A 50 -6.16 2.82 1.93
N ARG A 51 -6.61 3.89 2.60
CA ARG A 51 -6.29 5.27 2.22
C ARG A 51 -4.78 5.52 2.27
N ASP A 52 -4.14 5.08 3.35
CA ASP A 52 -2.70 5.21 3.53
C ASP A 52 -1.91 4.44 2.48
N ALA A 53 -2.25 3.16 2.24
CA ALA A 53 -1.64 2.37 1.17
C ALA A 53 -1.81 3.05 -0.19
N ARG A 54 -3.01 3.59 -0.46
CA ARG A 54 -3.29 4.30 -1.70
C ARG A 54 -2.41 5.54 -1.84
N THR A 55 -2.26 6.33 -0.78
CA THR A 55 -1.35 7.48 -0.78
C THR A 55 0.09 7.04 -0.96
N HIS A 56 0.52 5.92 -0.39
CA HIS A 56 1.91 5.44 -0.47
C HIS A 56 2.29 4.90 -1.86
N PHE A 57 1.38 4.18 -2.53
CA PHE A 57 1.63 3.56 -3.85
C PHE A 57 1.09 4.31 -5.06
N LEU A 58 0.14 5.23 -4.88
CA LEU A 58 -0.43 6.04 -5.97
C LEU A 58 0.02 7.51 -5.92
N THR A 59 1.07 7.85 -5.17
CA THR A 59 1.76 9.14 -5.36
C THR A 59 2.52 9.10 -6.67
N GLU A 60 1.82 9.37 -7.77
CA GLU A 60 2.29 10.04 -8.98
C GLU A 60 1.14 10.00 -10.01
N GLU A 61 0.57 11.18 -10.31
CA GLU A 61 -0.20 11.50 -11.52
C GLU A 61 -1.64 10.93 -11.68
N ASP A 62 -2.58 11.36 -10.84
CA ASP A 62 -3.96 11.61 -11.33
C ASP A 62 -4.31 13.09 -11.09
N ASP A 63 -3.52 13.96 -11.71
CA ASP A 63 -3.94 15.32 -12.08
C ASP A 63 -4.81 15.20 -13.35
N GLY A 64 -5.90 14.44 -13.24
CA GLY A 64 -7.05 14.58 -14.12
C GLY A 64 -8.02 15.54 -13.41
N PRO A 65 -8.49 16.62 -14.05
CA PRO A 65 -9.37 17.55 -13.38
C PRO A 65 -10.58 16.79 -12.85
N LEU A 66 -10.85 16.92 -11.56
CA LEU A 66 -12.16 16.57 -11.01
C LEU A 66 -13.16 17.49 -11.70
N ALA A 67 -13.69 17.03 -12.83
CA ALA A 67 -14.82 17.66 -13.49
C ALA A 67 -15.99 17.63 -12.49
N ALA A 68 -16.37 18.80 -12.01
CA ALA A 68 -17.63 19.07 -11.33
C ALA A 68 -18.23 20.35 -11.93
#